data_AF-A0A3D2EV82-F1
#
_entry.id   AF-A0A3D2EV82-F1
#
_cell.length_a   1.000
_cell.length_b   1.000
_cell.length_c   1.000
_cell.angle_alpha   90.00
_cell.angle_beta   90.00
_cell.angle_gamma   90.00
#
_symmetry.space_group_name_H-M   'P 1'
#
loop_
_entity.id
_entity.type
_entity.pdbx_description
1 polymer ?
#
loop_
_entity_poly.entity_id
_entity_poly.type
_entity_poly.pdbx_seq_one_letter_code
_entity_poly.pdbx_strand_id
1 'polypeptide(L)'
;MSHADFLFELGTEELPPKSLQTLQNALKNNIVKQLAQLNLGHGEVTAYASPRRLTVIIDQLELQQADRKESRRGPALSAPEQAAQGFARSCGVALADLAVIETDKGQYYNFEKHVSGAATKSLLP
;
A
#
# COMPACT_ATOMS: atom_id res chain seq x y z
N MET A 1 0.50 -5.22 17.44
CA MET A 1 0.05 -5.54 16.06
C MET A 1 0.27 -7.03 15.85
N SER A 2 -0.54 -7.69 15.01
CA SER A 2 -0.39 -9.12 14.76
C SER A 2 0.55 -9.34 13.58
N HIS A 3 1.54 -10.22 13.76
CA HIS A 3 2.55 -10.55 12.76
C HIS A 3 2.65 -12.06 12.59
N ALA A 4 3.13 -12.51 11.44
CA ALA A 4 3.54 -13.89 11.20
C ALA A 4 4.71 -13.93 10.22
N ASP A 5 5.48 -15.01 10.27
CA ASP A 5 6.53 -15.22 9.28
C ASP A 5 5.91 -15.74 7.98
N PHE A 6 6.45 -15.29 6.85
CA PHE A 6 5.96 -15.65 5.52
C PHE A 6 7.06 -16.27 4.67
N LEU A 7 6.75 -17.41 4.05
CA LEU A 7 7.62 -18.13 3.12
C LEU A 7 7.01 -18.06 1.72
N PHE A 8 7.74 -17.44 0.80
CA PHE A 8 7.48 -17.55 -0.63
C PHE A 8 8.46 -18.53 -1.25
N GLU A 9 7.95 -19.52 -1.97
CA GLU A 9 8.76 -20.46 -2.74
C GLU A 9 8.28 -20.52 -4.19
N LEU A 10 9.22 -20.36 -5.11
CA LEU A 10 9.02 -20.56 -6.54
C LEU A 10 9.81 -21.78 -7.00
N GLY A 11 9.10 -22.81 -7.43
CA GLY A 11 9.71 -23.94 -8.14
C GLY A 11 10.19 -23.52 -9.52
N THR A 12 11.41 -23.92 -9.88
CA THR A 12 12.01 -23.67 -11.19
C THR A 12 12.47 -24.99 -11.81
N GLU A 13 12.78 -24.98 -13.10
CA GLU A 13 13.42 -26.13 -13.77
C GLU A 13 14.91 -26.20 -13.40
N GLU A 14 15.83 -25.90 -14.31
CA GLU A 14 17.27 -25.87 -14.06
C GLU A 14 17.84 -24.49 -14.35
N LEU A 15 17.91 -23.66 -13.31
CA LEU A 15 18.53 -22.34 -13.38
C LEU A 15 20.05 -22.47 -13.49
N PRO A 16 20.72 -21.64 -14.32
CA PRO A 16 22.17 -21.60 -14.39
C PRO A 16 22.78 -21.24 -13.03
N PRO A 17 23.80 -21.96 -12.53
CA PRO A 17 24.41 -21.69 -11.22
C PRO A 17 24.93 -20.25 -11.06
N LYS A 18 25.45 -19.67 -12.15
CA LYS A 18 25.96 -18.29 -12.17
C LYS A 18 24.86 -17.23 -11.98
N SER A 19 23.61 -17.57 -12.27
CA SER A 19 22.46 -16.65 -12.20
C SER A 19 21.76 -16.67 -10.84
N LEU A 20 21.98 -17.70 -10.01
CA LEU A 20 21.24 -17.91 -8.76
C LEU A 20 21.34 -16.70 -7.81
N GLN A 21 22.57 -16.20 -7.57
CA GLN A 21 22.79 -15.06 -6.69
C GLN A 21 22.07 -13.80 -7.19
N THR A 22 22.12 -13.54 -8.49
CA THR A 22 21.46 -12.38 -9.10
C THR A 22 19.94 -12.51 -8.99
N LEU A 23 19.39 -13.69 -9.27
CA LEU A 23 17.95 -13.93 -9.25
C LEU A 23 17.36 -13.85 -7.85
N GLN A 24 18.01 -14.46 -6.83
CA GLN A 24 17.53 -14.34 -5.46
C GLN A 24 17.57 -12.90 -4.94
N ASN A 25 18.61 -12.14 -5.29
CA ASN A 25 18.75 -10.75 -4.90
C ASN A 25 17.68 -9.89 -5.57
N ALA A 26 17.42 -10.12 -6.86
CA ALA A 26 16.35 -9.46 -7.59
C ALA A 26 14.98 -9.76 -6.97
N LEU A 27 14.68 -11.02 -6.64
CA LEU A 27 13.44 -11.42 -6.00
C LEU A 27 13.26 -10.72 -4.64
N LYS A 28 14.28 -10.82 -3.76
CA LYS A 28 14.31 -10.13 -2.45
C LYS A 28 14.03 -8.64 -2.59
N ASN A 29 14.77 -7.95 -3.46
CA ASN A 29 14.68 -6.51 -3.61
C ASN A 29 13.31 -6.07 -4.12
N ASN A 30 12.72 -6.83 -5.06
CA ASN A 30 11.38 -6.53 -5.55
C ASN A 30 10.30 -6.77 -4.49
N ILE A 31 10.43 -7.82 -3.67
CA ILE A 31 9.51 -8.07 -2.56
C ILE A 31 9.59 -6.94 -1.53
N VAL A 32 10.79 -6.57 -1.06
CA VAL A 32 10.98 -5.46 -0.10
C VAL A 32 10.39 -4.17 -0.65
N LYS A 33 10.64 -3.86 -1.92
CA LYS A 33 10.08 -2.67 -2.58
C LYS A 33 8.56 -2.69 -2.61
N GLN A 34 7.95 -3.85 -2.91
CA GLN A 34 6.48 -3.98 -2.95
C GLN A 34 5.85 -3.89 -1.56
N LEU A 35 6.45 -4.51 -0.53
CA LEU A 35 5.97 -4.37 0.85
C LEU A 35 5.99 -2.91 1.31
N ALA A 36 7.05 -2.16 0.97
CA ALA A 36 7.12 -0.73 1.24
C ALA A 36 6.03 0.06 0.49
N GLN A 37 5.77 -0.24 -0.79
CA GLN A 37 4.68 0.40 -1.55
C GLN A 37 3.30 0.09 -0.98
N LEU A 38 3.13 -1.10 -0.42
CA LEU A 38 1.92 -1.52 0.28
C LEU A 38 1.86 -1.00 1.72
N ASN A 39 2.87 -0.28 2.22
CA ASN A 39 2.96 0.13 3.64
C ASN A 39 2.73 -1.06 4.60
N LEU A 40 3.33 -2.21 4.28
CA LEU A 40 3.34 -3.39 5.14
C LEU A 40 4.67 -3.46 5.89
N GLY A 41 4.61 -3.39 7.21
CA GLY A 41 5.76 -3.62 8.08
C GLY A 41 6.21 -5.07 8.05
N HIS A 42 7.52 -5.27 8.16
CA HIS A 42 8.15 -6.59 8.22
C HIS A 42 9.49 -6.52 8.95
N GLY A 43 9.95 -7.67 9.43
CA GLY A 43 11.29 -7.87 9.98
C GLY A 43 12.33 -8.17 8.91
N GLU A 44 13.23 -9.11 9.20
CA GLU A 44 14.28 -9.49 8.25
C GLU A 44 13.70 -10.17 7.01
N VAL A 45 14.32 -9.91 5.85
CA VAL A 45 13.99 -10.58 4.59
C VAL A 45 15.22 -11.31 4.09
N THR A 46 15.13 -12.64 4.02
CA THR A 46 16.24 -13.51 3.61
C THR A 46 15.86 -14.30 2.38
N ALA A 47 16.78 -14.39 1.42
CA ALA A 47 16.55 -15.08 0.16
C ALA A 47 17.54 -16.22 -0.03
N TYR A 48 17.04 -17.31 -0.61
CA TYR A 48 17.80 -18.50 -0.94
C TYR A 48 17.53 -18.91 -2.38
N ALA A 49 18.52 -19.55 -3.00
CA ALA A 49 18.38 -20.11 -4.33
C ALA A 49 19.09 -21.44 -4.47
N SER A 50 18.45 -22.32 -5.23
CA SER A 50 19.03 -23.55 -5.80
C SER A 50 18.65 -23.60 -7.28
N PRO A 51 19.27 -24.48 -8.10
CA PRO A 51 18.90 -24.61 -9.51
C PRO A 51 17.39 -24.79 -9.76
N ARG A 52 16.68 -25.44 -8.82
CA ARG A 52 15.25 -25.78 -8.96
C ARG A 52 14.32 -24.96 -8.06
N ARG A 53 14.83 -24.00 -7.29
CA ARG A 53 14.01 -23.19 -6.35
C ARG A 53 14.57 -21.79 -6.13
N LEU A 54 13.68 -20.81 -6.05
CA LEU A 54 13.94 -19.48 -5.50
C LEU A 54 13.02 -19.26 -4.30
N THR A 55 13.57 -18.79 -3.18
CA THR A 55 12.82 -18.72 -1.92
C THR A 55 13.09 -17.39 -1.22
N VAL A 56 12.07 -16.81 -0.59
CA VAL A 56 12.19 -15.65 0.30
C VAL A 56 11.44 -15.92 1.59
N ILE A 57 12.11 -15.71 2.71
CA ILE A 57 11.54 -15.72 4.07
C ILE A 57 11.44 -14.27 4.53
N ILE A 58 10.29 -13.92 5.09
CA ILE A 58 9.98 -12.59 5.63
C ILE A 58 9.53 -12.79 7.06
N ASP A 59 10.36 -12.36 8.00
CA ASP A 59 10.03 -12.48 9.42
C ASP A 59 9.06 -11.37 9.84
N GLN A 60 8.19 -11.65 10.80
CA GLN A 60 7.30 -10.65 11.43
C GLN A 60 6.51 -9.79 10.42
N LEU A 61 6.05 -10.38 9.32
CA LEU A 61 5.20 -9.70 8.35
C LEU A 61 3.88 -9.32 9.02
N GLU A 62 3.53 -8.03 8.97
CA GLU A 62 2.23 -7.54 9.44
C GLU A 62 1.09 -8.28 8.75
N LEU A 63 0.06 -8.67 9.52
CA LEU A 63 -1.10 -9.37 8.97
C LEU A 63 -2.16 -8.42 8.39
N GLN A 64 -2.00 -7.12 8.59
CA GLN A 64 -2.90 -6.09 8.09
C GLN A 64 -2.13 -4.79 7.86
N GLN A 65 -2.43 -4.10 6.76
CA GLN A 65 -1.93 -2.74 6.54
C GLN A 65 -2.43 -1.80 7.63
N ALA A 66 -1.67 -0.74 7.91
CA ALA A 66 -2.18 0.35 8.73
C ALA A 66 -3.39 1.02 8.07
N ASP A 67 -4.37 1.37 8.90
CA ASP A 67 -5.46 2.26 8.48
C ASP A 67 -4.88 3.59 8.01
N ARG A 68 -5.48 4.16 6.96
CA ARG A 68 -5.06 5.45 6.44
C ARG A 68 -6.22 6.40 6.26
N LYS A 69 -5.91 7.68 6.35
CA LYS A 69 -6.84 8.76 6.00
C LYS A 69 -6.54 9.19 4.58
N GLU A 70 -7.51 9.03 3.71
CA GLU A 70 -7.45 9.61 2.37
C GLU A 70 -8.18 10.94 2.37
N SER A 71 -7.50 11.98 1.90
CA SER A 71 -8.02 13.34 1.85
C SER A 71 -8.13 13.77 0.40
N ARG A 72 -9.31 14.22 -0.01
CA ARG A 72 -9.56 14.81 -1.32
C ARG A 72 -9.91 16.27 -1.14
N ARG A 73 -9.03 17.14 -1.63
CA ARG A 73 -9.30 18.57 -1.70
C ARG A 73 -10.33 18.85 -2.79
N GLY A 74 -11.40 19.54 -2.40
CA GLY A 74 -12.45 20.00 -3.27
C GLY A 74 -12.22 21.43 -3.78
N PRO A 75 -13.26 22.08 -4.30
CA PRO A 75 -13.19 23.47 -4.75
C PRO A 75 -12.98 24.44 -3.59
N ALA A 76 -12.60 25.68 -3.91
CA ALA A 76 -12.50 26.76 -2.94
C ALA A 76 -13.85 27.02 -2.26
N LEU A 77 -13.83 27.52 -1.02
CA LEU A 77 -15.05 27.86 -0.28
C LEU A 77 -15.87 28.96 -0.98
N SER A 78 -15.18 29.83 -1.73
CA SER A 78 -15.77 30.87 -2.56
C SER A 78 -16.32 30.40 -3.91
N ALA A 79 -16.14 29.11 -4.27
CA ALA A 79 -16.65 28.58 -5.52
C ALA A 79 -18.20 28.50 -5.52
N PRO A 80 -18.84 28.48 -6.70
CA PRO A 80 -20.29 28.35 -6.80
C PRO A 80 -20.80 27.11 -6.06
N GLU A 81 -21.96 27.24 -5.41
CA GLU A 81 -22.55 26.17 -4.59
C GLU A 81 -22.74 24.86 -5.37
N GLN A 82 -23.08 24.94 -6.66
CA GLN A 82 -23.19 23.78 -7.54
C GLN A 82 -21.89 22.98 -7.66
N ALA A 83 -20.72 23.63 -7.64
CA ALA A 83 -19.43 22.96 -7.68
C ALA A 83 -19.16 22.20 -6.38
N ALA A 84 -19.49 22.81 -5.23
CA ALA A 84 -19.35 22.18 -3.93
C ALA A 84 -20.31 21.00 -3.76
N GLN A 85 -21.57 21.14 -4.18
CA GLN A 85 -22.55 20.05 -4.19
C GLN A 85 -22.14 18.91 -5.14
N GLY A 86 -21.61 19.22 -6.31
CA GLY A 86 -21.08 18.23 -7.25
C GLY A 86 -19.91 17.44 -6.66
N PHE A 87 -18.99 18.14 -5.96
CA PHE A 87 -17.88 17.52 -5.26
C PHE A 87 -18.36 16.60 -4.12
N ALA A 88 -19.28 17.06 -3.28
CA ALA A 88 -19.88 16.26 -2.20
C ALA A 88 -20.53 14.97 -2.75
N ARG A 89 -21.32 15.09 -3.83
CA ARG A 89 -21.91 13.92 -4.53
C ARG A 89 -20.85 12.95 -5.05
N SER A 90 -19.76 13.45 -5.62
CA SER A 90 -18.64 12.61 -6.10
C SER A 90 -17.90 11.88 -4.97
N CYS A 91 -18.05 12.36 -3.73
CA CYS A 91 -17.51 11.72 -2.52
C CYS A 91 -18.57 10.88 -1.78
N GLY A 92 -19.83 10.90 -2.23
CA GLY A 92 -20.93 10.15 -1.63
C GLY A 92 -21.42 10.70 -0.29
N VAL A 93 -21.18 11.98 0.01
CA VAL A 93 -21.53 12.63 1.29
C VAL A 93 -22.37 13.89 1.07
N ALA A 94 -22.99 14.42 2.13
CA ALA A 94 -23.66 15.72 2.06
C ALA A 94 -22.64 16.86 2.08
N LEU A 95 -23.02 18.04 1.58
CA LEU A 95 -22.15 19.22 1.60
C LEU A 95 -21.74 19.60 3.05
N ALA A 96 -22.64 19.40 4.01
CA ALA A 96 -22.41 19.67 5.43
C ALA A 96 -21.38 18.72 6.08
N ASP A 97 -21.10 17.56 5.46
CA ASP A 97 -20.15 16.58 5.97
C ASP A 97 -18.71 16.88 5.48
N LEU A 98 -18.53 17.87 4.60
CA LEU A 98 -17.21 18.28 4.13
C LEU A 98 -16.53 19.17 5.17
N ALA A 99 -15.27 18.88 5.45
CA ALA A 99 -14.41 19.76 6.23
C ALA A 99 -13.99 20.97 5.38
N VAL A 100 -13.60 22.07 6.03
CA VAL A 100 -12.94 23.20 5.39
C VAL A 100 -11.50 23.23 5.86
N ILE A 101 -10.56 23.28 4.92
CA ILE A 101 -9.13 23.42 5.21
C ILE A 101 -8.62 24.78 4.78
N GLU A 102 -7.77 25.37 5.62
CA GLU A 102 -7.04 26.59 5.28
C GLU A 102 -5.70 26.24 4.66
N THR A 103 -5.37 26.94 3.58
CA THR A 103 -4.09 26.83 2.89
C THR A 103 -3.61 28.23 2.57
N ASP A 104 -2.33 28.37 2.21
CA ASP A 104 -1.75 29.65 1.77
C ASP A 104 -2.47 30.28 0.56
N LYS A 105 -3.30 29.48 -0.15
CA LYS A 105 -4.07 29.88 -1.32
C LYS A 105 -5.58 30.06 -1.03
N GLY A 106 -5.96 30.14 0.24
CA GLY A 106 -7.34 30.33 0.70
C GLY A 106 -7.97 29.07 1.31
N GLN A 107 -9.28 29.17 1.58
CA GLN A 107 -10.10 28.11 2.17
C GLN A 107 -10.68 27.19 1.09
N TYR A 108 -10.60 25.88 1.30
CA TYR A 108 -11.12 24.85 0.38
C TYR A 108 -11.97 23.84 1.12
N TYR A 109 -12.98 23.29 0.45
CA TYR A 109 -13.66 22.10 0.92
C TYR A 109 -12.70 20.91 0.90
N ASN A 110 -12.87 19.99 1.84
CA ASN A 110 -12.06 18.78 1.97
C ASN A 110 -12.93 17.61 2.38
N PHE A 111 -12.79 16.51 1.65
CA PHE A 111 -13.38 15.23 2.02
C PHE A 111 -12.32 14.35 2.66
N GLU A 112 -12.58 13.90 3.88
CA GLU A 112 -11.73 12.91 4.56
C GLU A 112 -12.45 11.57 4.61
N LYS A 113 -11.76 10.52 4.17
CA LYS A 113 -12.23 9.15 4.26
C LYS A 113 -11.26 8.32 5.07
N HIS A 114 -11.76 7.65 6.10
CA HIS A 114 -11.04 6.58 6.75
C HIS A 114 -11.05 5.34 5.86
N VAL A 115 -9.87 4.83 5.53
CA VAL A 115 -9.70 3.61 4.76
C VAL A 115 -9.05 2.58 5.67
N SER A 116 -9.83 1.57 6.04
CA SER A 116 -9.30 0.42 6.78
C SER A 116 -8.24 -0.29 5.96
N GLY A 117 -7.12 -0.62 6.60
CA GLY A 117 -6.03 -1.35 5.95
C GLY A 117 -6.49 -2.72 5.48
N ALA A 118 -6.02 -3.15 4.31
CA ALA A 118 -6.36 -4.47 3.79
C ALA A 118 -5.63 -5.56 4.57
N ALA A 119 -6.26 -6.73 4.69
CA ALA A 119 -5.61 -7.91 5.25
C ALA A 119 -4.44 -8.33 4.34
N THR A 120 -3.28 -8.61 4.91
CA THR A 120 -2.08 -8.97 4.12
C THR A 120 -2.34 -10.18 3.22
N LYS A 121 -3.14 -11.14 3.69
CA LYS A 121 -3.55 -12.31 2.91
C LYS A 121 -4.21 -11.97 1.57
N SER A 122 -4.93 -10.84 1.45
CA SER A 122 -5.54 -10.45 0.17
C SER A 122 -4.60 -9.69 -0.76
N LEU A 123 -3.40 -9.36 -0.30
CA LEU A 123 -2.37 -8.60 -1.05
C LEU A 123 -1.24 -9.50 -1.56
N LEU A 124 -1.15 -10.71 -1.03
CA LEU A 124 -0.18 -11.74 -1.42
C LEU A 124 -0.75 -12.62 -2.55
N PRO A 125 0.12 -13.24 -3.36
CA PRO A 125 -0.29 -14.17 -4.42
C PRO A 125 -0.98 -15.44 -3.90
#